data_AF-A0A919UPM0-F1
#
_entry.id   AF-A0A919UPM0-F1
#
_cell.length_a   1.000
_cell.length_b   1.000
_cell.length_c   1.000
_cell.angle_alpha   90.00
_cell.angle_beta   90.00
_cell.angle_gamma   90.00
#
_symmetry.space_group_name_H-M   'P 1'
#
loop_
_entity.id
_entity.type
_entity.pdbx_description
1 polymer ?
#
loop_
_entity_poly.entity_id
_entity_poly.type
_entity_poly.pdbx_seq_one_letter_code
_entity_poly.pdbx_strand_id
1 'polypeptide(L)'
;MTTPSIRFRVTREKALDTGVMVWGADPIDTPVAGGVSGRTLAELCDEVEAVKHFILDLPHGTPVAVDYVFELPGVSADNIDDWANDPDLMKGRLRKAGLSEEDIALLFDSRGEFARSMAR
;
A
#
# COMPACT_ATOMS: atom_id res chain seq x y z
N MET A 1 11.79 -5.94 22.35
CA MET A 1 11.95 -6.64 21.05
C MET A 1 11.29 -5.76 20.00
N THR A 2 12.01 -5.40 18.95
CA THR A 2 11.46 -4.67 17.80
C THR A 2 10.61 -5.63 16.98
N THR A 3 9.37 -5.27 16.69
CA THR A 3 8.50 -6.05 15.78
C THR A 3 9.17 -6.08 14.40
N PRO A 4 9.34 -7.25 13.78
CA PRO A 4 9.79 -7.35 12.38
C PRO A 4 8.88 -6.52 11.48
N SER A 5 9.45 -5.84 10.50
CA SER A 5 8.72 -5.01 9.53
C SER A 5 9.16 -5.33 8.10
N ILE A 6 8.25 -5.11 7.16
CA ILE A 6 8.50 -5.22 5.73
C ILE A 6 7.82 -4.06 5.01
N ARG A 7 8.50 -3.49 4.01
CA ARG A 7 7.99 -2.38 3.21
C ARG A 7 7.64 -2.86 1.81
N PHE A 8 6.47 -2.46 1.33
CA PHE A 8 6.01 -2.71 -0.03
C PHE A 8 5.83 -1.41 -0.81
N ARG A 9 6.39 -1.35 -2.01
CA ARG A 9 6.04 -0.35 -3.01
C ARG A 9 4.70 -0.74 -3.61
N VAL A 10 3.71 0.12 -3.47
CA VAL A 10 2.38 -0.09 -4.02
C VAL A 10 2.19 0.77 -5.26
N THR A 11 1.91 0.12 -6.39
CA THR A 11 1.63 0.77 -7.66
C THR A 11 0.22 0.45 -8.13
N ARG A 12 -0.27 1.23 -9.09
CA ARG A 12 -1.54 0.96 -9.77
C ARG A 12 -1.35 1.09 -11.27
N GLU A 13 -1.44 -0.04 -11.94
CA GLU A 13 -1.04 -0.16 -13.34
C GLU A 13 -2.09 -0.95 -14.14
N LYS A 14 -2.01 -0.84 -15.47
CA LYS A 14 -2.88 -1.59 -16.36
C LYS A 14 -2.24 -2.95 -16.64
N ALA A 15 -2.90 -4.02 -16.23
CA ALA A 15 -2.46 -5.38 -16.53
C ALA A 15 -2.38 -5.60 -18.05
N LEU A 16 -1.23 -6.11 -18.53
CA LEU A 16 -0.94 -6.20 -19.96
C LEU A 16 -1.82 -7.21 -20.70
N ASP A 17 -2.25 -8.26 -20.01
CA ASP A 17 -3.01 -9.38 -20.54
C ASP A 17 -4.51 -9.08 -20.67
N THR A 18 -5.09 -8.42 -19.66
CA THR A 18 -6.52 -8.15 -19.57
C THR A 18 -6.89 -6.70 -19.87
N GLY A 19 -5.91 -5.80 -19.78
CA GLY A 19 -6.15 -4.36 -19.88
C GLY A 19 -6.92 -3.76 -18.70
N VAL A 20 -7.10 -4.50 -17.61
CA VAL A 20 -7.78 -4.03 -16.39
C VAL A 20 -6.78 -3.30 -15.50
N MET A 21 -7.22 -2.28 -14.77
CA MET A 21 -6.41 -1.63 -13.75
C MET A 21 -6.27 -2.58 -12.55
N VAL A 22 -5.03 -2.84 -12.15
CA VAL A 22 -4.68 -3.68 -11.00
C VAL A 22 -3.76 -2.91 -10.06
N TRP A 23 -3.85 -3.27 -8.79
CA TRP A 23 -2.93 -2.86 -7.76
C TRP A 23 -1.78 -3.86 -7.69
N GLY A 24 -0.56 -3.39 -7.53
CA GLY A 24 0.64 -4.22 -7.34
C GLY A 24 1.38 -3.81 -6.07
N ALA A 25 2.01 -4.77 -5.40
CA ALA A 25 2.82 -4.55 -4.21
C ALA A 25 4.14 -5.33 -4.31
N ASP A 26 5.25 -4.60 -4.46
CA ASP A 26 6.60 -5.18 -4.54
C ASP A 26 7.39 -4.91 -3.26
N PRO A 27 8.03 -5.92 -2.65
CA PRO A 27 8.86 -5.72 -1.47
C PRO A 27 10.13 -4.90 -1.78
N ILE A 28 10.42 -3.86 -0.98
CA ILE A 28 11.51 -2.89 -1.27
C ILE A 28 12.87 -3.32 -0.70
N ASP A 29 12.90 -4.02 0.45
CA ASP A 29 14.12 -4.33 1.20
C ASP A 29 14.37 -5.84 1.33
N THR A 30 13.96 -6.63 0.33
CA THR A 30 14.04 -8.09 0.42
C THR A 30 14.68 -8.65 -0.85
N PRO A 31 15.38 -9.80 -0.76
CA PRO A 31 15.96 -10.46 -1.94
C PRO A 31 14.90 -11.11 -2.84
N VAL A 32 13.62 -11.11 -2.44
CA VAL A 32 12.53 -11.73 -3.21
C VAL A 32 12.18 -10.83 -4.39
N ALA A 33 12.44 -11.31 -5.59
CA ALA A 33 12.00 -10.70 -6.84
C ALA A 33 10.62 -11.24 -7.20
N GLY A 34 9.56 -10.56 -6.74
CA GLY A 34 8.18 -10.93 -7.03
C GLY A 34 7.21 -10.34 -6.02
N GLY A 35 6.35 -9.44 -6.49
CA GLY A 35 5.26 -8.86 -5.72
C GLY A 35 3.97 -9.66 -5.80
N VAL A 36 2.95 -9.13 -5.13
CA VAL A 36 1.56 -9.59 -5.25
C VAL A 36 0.71 -8.55 -5.96
N SER A 37 -0.44 -8.95 -6.48
CA SER A 37 -1.36 -8.04 -7.17
C SER A 37 -2.81 -8.35 -6.84
N GLY A 38 -3.66 -7.33 -6.84
CA GLY A 38 -5.09 -7.41 -6.60
C GLY A 38 -5.87 -6.47 -7.53
N ARG A 39 -7.16 -6.73 -7.75
CA ARG A 39 -8.02 -5.82 -8.54
C ARG A 39 -8.48 -4.63 -7.73
N THR A 40 -8.58 -4.79 -6.42
CA THR A 40 -8.88 -3.72 -5.46
C THR A 40 -7.71 -3.56 -4.48
N LEU A 41 -7.65 -2.42 -3.79
CA LEU A 41 -6.62 -2.23 -2.76
C LEU A 41 -6.82 -3.19 -1.58
N ALA A 42 -8.06 -3.54 -1.25
CA ALA A 42 -8.37 -4.52 -0.21
C ALA A 42 -7.83 -5.91 -0.55
N GLU A 43 -8.07 -6.39 -1.79
CA GLU A 43 -7.50 -7.65 -2.27
C GLU A 43 -5.97 -7.63 -2.20
N LEU A 44 -5.33 -6.51 -2.57
CA LEU A 44 -3.88 -6.38 -2.45
C LEU A 44 -3.40 -6.52 -0.99
N CYS A 45 -4.09 -5.88 -0.05
CA CYS A 45 -3.76 -5.98 1.37
C CYS A 45 -3.85 -7.42 1.88
N ASP A 46 -4.89 -8.16 1.49
CA ASP A 46 -5.07 -9.57 1.85
C ASP A 46 -3.92 -10.43 1.30
N GLU A 47 -3.53 -10.21 0.05
CA GLU A 47 -2.41 -10.92 -0.57
C GLU A 47 -1.08 -10.60 0.14
N VAL A 48 -0.84 -9.34 0.51
CA VAL A 48 0.35 -8.93 1.25
C VAL A 48 0.41 -9.58 2.63
N GLU A 49 -0.71 -9.61 3.34
CA GLU A 49 -0.83 -10.30 4.64
C GLU A 49 -0.55 -11.81 4.51
N ALA A 50 -0.96 -12.44 3.41
CA ALA A 50 -0.70 -13.85 3.15
C ALA A 50 0.80 -14.14 2.90
N VAL A 51 1.54 -13.22 2.27
CA VAL A 51 2.94 -13.45 1.86
C VAL A 51 4.00 -12.86 2.80
N LYS A 52 3.65 -11.93 3.70
CA LYS A 52 4.66 -11.22 4.52
C LYS A 52 5.53 -12.14 5.38
N HIS A 53 4.94 -13.19 5.95
CA HIS A 53 5.66 -14.17 6.76
C HIS A 53 6.60 -15.03 5.92
N PHE A 54 6.16 -15.40 4.73
CA PHE A 54 6.97 -16.16 3.78
C PHE A 54 8.19 -15.34 3.33
N ILE A 55 7.99 -14.06 2.98
CA ILE A 55 9.09 -13.19 2.53
C ILE A 55 10.14 -12.98 3.64
N LEU A 56 9.71 -12.91 4.89
CA LEU A 56 10.60 -12.73 6.05
C LEU A 56 11.15 -14.04 6.63
N ASP A 57 10.76 -15.20 6.09
CA ASP A 57 11.07 -16.54 6.65
C ASP A 57 10.68 -16.66 8.14
N LEU A 58 9.47 -16.21 8.47
CA LEU A 58 8.93 -16.22 9.84
C LEU A 58 7.71 -17.14 9.96
N PRO A 59 7.47 -17.73 11.14
CA PRO A 59 6.21 -18.43 11.41
C PRO A 59 5.00 -17.48 11.31
N HIS A 60 3.87 -17.94 10.76
CA HIS A 60 2.62 -17.16 10.61
C HIS A 60 2.09 -16.53 11.91
N GLY A 61 2.42 -17.12 13.08
CA GLY A 61 2.03 -16.57 14.38
C GLY A 61 2.89 -15.38 14.85
N THR A 62 3.95 -15.04 14.12
CA THR A 62 4.85 -13.94 14.47
C THR A 62 4.22 -12.62 14.06
N PRO A 63 4.08 -11.63 14.96
CA PRO A 63 3.65 -10.30 14.56
C PRO A 63 4.63 -9.69 13.56
N VAL A 64 4.13 -9.22 12.42
CA VAL A 64 4.90 -8.55 11.37
C VAL A 64 4.16 -7.26 11.00
N ALA A 65 4.85 -6.14 11.11
CA ALA A 65 4.38 -4.85 10.63
C ALA A 65 4.58 -4.72 9.12
N VAL A 66 3.61 -4.14 8.43
CA VAL A 66 3.65 -3.91 6.98
C VAL A 66 3.54 -2.42 6.73
N ASP A 67 4.51 -1.87 6.01
CA ASP A 67 4.51 -0.48 5.58
C ASP A 67 4.28 -0.40 4.07
N TYR A 68 3.36 0.46 3.65
CA TYR A 68 3.06 0.67 2.24
C TYR A 68 3.60 2.02 1.76
N VAL A 69 4.36 1.98 0.67
CA VAL A 69 4.87 3.17 -0.04
C VAL A 69 4.11 3.28 -1.36
N PHE A 70 3.13 4.18 -1.40
CA PHE A 70 2.28 4.37 -2.59
C PHE A 70 2.98 5.23 -3.65
N GLU A 71 3.20 4.64 -4.83
CA GLU A 71 3.68 5.31 -6.03
C GLU A 71 2.55 5.35 -7.07
N LEU A 72 1.67 6.34 -6.94
CA LEU A 72 0.51 6.49 -7.81
C LEU A 72 0.75 7.54 -8.90
N PRO A 73 0.32 7.31 -10.15
CA PRO A 73 0.42 8.31 -11.21
C PRO A 73 -0.24 9.64 -10.80
N GLY A 74 0.53 10.73 -10.81
CA GLY A 74 0.05 12.06 -10.42
C GLY A 74 0.03 12.35 -8.91
N VAL A 75 0.50 11.41 -8.08
CA VAL A 75 0.67 11.59 -6.63
C VAL A 75 2.12 11.21 -6.30
N SER A 76 3.02 12.19 -6.22
CA SER A 76 4.39 11.91 -5.74
C SER A 76 4.36 11.53 -4.25
N ALA A 77 5.28 10.65 -3.85
CA ALA A 77 5.48 10.26 -2.46
C ALA A 77 5.82 11.47 -1.55
N ASP A 78 6.43 12.52 -2.11
CA ASP A 78 6.73 13.77 -1.39
C ASP A 78 5.47 14.59 -1.06
N ASN A 79 4.34 14.32 -1.71
CA ASN A 79 3.08 15.00 -1.39
C ASN A 79 2.39 14.40 -0.16
N ILE A 80 3.00 13.45 0.56
CA ILE A 80 2.45 12.84 1.77
C ILE A 80 2.05 13.90 2.81
N ASP A 81 2.76 15.02 2.87
CA ASP A 81 2.43 16.15 3.74
C ASP A 81 1.17 16.91 3.27
N ASP A 82 0.87 16.93 1.97
CA ASP A 82 -0.37 17.51 1.43
C ASP A 82 -1.61 16.72 1.92
N TRP A 83 -1.48 15.43 2.25
CA TRP A 83 -2.62 14.61 2.69
C TRP A 83 -3.15 15.06 4.04
N ALA A 84 -2.24 15.44 4.95
CA ALA A 84 -2.58 15.92 6.28
C ALA A 84 -3.06 17.38 6.24
N ASN A 85 -2.51 18.18 5.32
CA ASN A 85 -2.80 19.60 5.22
C ASN A 85 -4.10 19.90 4.42
N ASP A 86 -4.40 19.11 3.39
CA ASP A 86 -5.61 19.29 2.57
C ASP A 86 -6.16 17.92 2.07
N PRO A 87 -6.92 17.21 2.93
CA PRO A 87 -7.44 15.88 2.61
C PRO A 87 -8.44 15.89 1.44
N ASP A 88 -9.17 16.99 1.24
CA ASP A 88 -10.15 17.09 0.15
C ASP A 88 -9.48 17.31 -1.20
N LEU A 89 -8.43 18.13 -1.26
CA LEU A 89 -7.59 18.27 -2.45
C LEU A 89 -6.98 16.93 -2.85
N MET A 90 -6.48 16.17 -1.88
CA MET A 90 -5.88 14.86 -2.14
C MET A 90 -6.91 13.83 -2.64
N LYS A 91 -8.09 13.74 -2.01
CA LYS A 91 -9.20 12.93 -2.54
C LYS A 91 -9.55 13.32 -3.98
N GLY A 92 -9.56 14.62 -4.28
CA GLY A 92 -9.76 15.12 -5.64
C GLY A 92 -8.69 14.67 -6.64
N ARG A 93 -7.41 14.65 -6.23
CA ARG A 93 -6.29 14.12 -7.07
C ARG A 93 -6.42 12.61 -7.29
N LEU A 94 -6.73 11.84 -6.24
CA LEU A 94 -6.92 10.38 -6.33
C LEU A 94 -8.10 10.01 -7.24
N ARG A 95 -9.21 10.75 -7.18
CA ARG A 95 -10.33 10.59 -8.12
C ARG A 95 -9.91 10.86 -9.56
N LYS A 96 -9.12 11.91 -9.81
CA LYS A 96 -8.58 12.22 -11.15
C LYS A 96 -7.60 11.15 -11.64
N ALA A 97 -6.89 10.48 -10.75
CA ALA A 97 -6.08 9.31 -11.04
C ALA A 97 -6.92 8.02 -11.24
N GLY A 98 -8.25 8.12 -11.17
CA GLY A 98 -9.18 7.03 -11.47
C GLY A 98 -9.37 6.04 -10.33
N LEU A 99 -9.01 6.38 -9.08
CA LEU A 99 -9.26 5.53 -7.93
C LEU A 99 -10.75 5.50 -7.59
N SER A 100 -11.24 4.35 -7.12
CA SER A 100 -12.61 4.23 -6.61
C SER A 100 -12.74 4.95 -5.26
N GLU A 101 -13.95 5.33 -4.88
CA GLU A 101 -14.19 5.90 -3.54
C GLU A 101 -13.82 4.90 -2.43
N GLU A 102 -13.96 3.60 -2.68
CA GLU A 102 -13.58 2.53 -1.75
C GLU A 102 -12.05 2.48 -1.53
N ASP A 103 -11.27 2.49 -2.61
CA ASP A 103 -9.80 2.53 -2.53
C ASP A 103 -9.34 3.82 -1.84
N ILE A 104 -9.98 4.96 -2.14
CA ILE A 104 -9.68 6.25 -1.50
C ILE A 104 -9.98 6.20 0.00
N ALA A 105 -11.12 5.65 0.41
CA ALA A 105 -11.46 5.51 1.82
C ALA A 105 -10.42 4.65 2.55
N LEU A 106 -10.01 3.52 1.96
CA LEU A 106 -9.01 2.62 2.54
C LEU A 106 -7.61 3.26 2.66
N LEU A 107 -7.21 4.08 1.68
CA LEU A 107 -5.94 4.83 1.73
C LEU A 107 -5.89 5.82 2.90
N PHE A 108 -7.03 6.44 3.23
CA PHE A 108 -7.12 7.36 4.36
C PHE A 108 -7.30 6.65 5.70
N ASP A 109 -7.96 5.49 5.72
CA ASP A 109 -8.17 4.68 6.92
C ASP A 109 -6.89 3.96 7.36
N SER A 110 -6.17 3.32 6.42
CA SER A 110 -4.86 2.71 6.68
C SER A 110 -3.88 3.74 7.29
N ARG A 111 -3.95 5.01 6.85
CA ARG A 111 -3.18 6.11 7.45
C ARG A 111 -3.63 6.57 8.84
N GLY A 112 -4.90 6.35 9.21
CA GLY A 112 -5.39 6.56 10.57
C GLY A 112 -4.69 5.65 11.59
N GLU A 113 -4.24 4.47 11.17
CA GLU A 113 -3.38 3.59 11.96
C GLU A 113 -1.91 4.02 11.93
N PHE A 114 -1.39 4.48 10.78
CA PHE A 114 -0.02 5.00 10.64
C PHE A 114 0.27 6.26 11.48
N ALA A 115 -0.69 7.21 11.60
CA ALA A 115 -0.50 8.42 12.41
C ALA A 115 -0.37 8.12 13.92
N ARG A 116 -0.95 7.01 14.39
CA ARG A 116 -0.82 6.57 15.80
C ARG A 116 0.53 5.90 16.09
N SER A 117 1.22 5.36 15.08
CA SER A 117 2.52 4.71 15.24
C SER A 117 3.70 5.69 15.30
N MET A 118 3.53 6.94 14.84
CA MET A 118 4.57 7.99 14.95
C MET A 118 4.40 8.90 16.18
N ALA A 119 3.35 8.71 16.98
CA ALA A 119 3.08 9.47 18.20
C ALA A 119 3.47 8.72 19.50
N ARG A 120 4.26 7.64 19.41
CA ARG A 120 4.76 6.87 20.56
C ARG A 120 6.26 6.68 20.52
#